data_AF-A0A0D6ERK4-F1
#
_entry.id   AF-A0A0D6ERK4-F1
#
_cell.length_a   1.000
_cell.length_b   1.000
_cell.length_c   1.000
_cell.angle_alpha   90.00
_cell.angle_beta   90.00
_cell.angle_gamma   90.00
#
_symmetry.space_group_name_H-M   'P 1'
#
loop_
_entity.id
_entity.type
_entity.pdbx_description
1 polymer ?
#
loop_
_entity_poly.entity_id
_entity_poly.type
_entity_poly.pdbx_seq_one_letter_code
_entity_poly.pdbx_strand_id
1 'polypeptide(L)'
;MDQAGAVVLEQMMASSSNPDYCSENQTLSFFSEYIDAQVTLQNVTNPSSTGQPLSGLGEPKFYGNCTTFLGPWGRPQPDEPALRALATLKYIERMGDPSIENKTIQLLRADLDYVSAFDLWEEVQGSSFFTTISHLHALSLGSDFFAQNGDQKRAETYMTAAEQVYCFAQEYWLENEGAFNWNIENGVNRSGLDANSILATLLSPFDSTSSSFSPSGPCDSSLFTPCSDRMLVNHKAVVDSFRGLYALEGEQQDGSAIAIGRYREDVYYSGNPWYLTTLAAAEQLYLALSTW
;
A
#
# COMPACT_ATOMS: atom_id res chain seq x y z
N MET A 1 -3.96 -13.69 -6.94
CA MET A 1 -2.95 -12.66 -6.61
C MET A 1 -2.95 -12.46 -5.11
N ASP A 2 -1.84 -12.01 -4.55
CA ASP A 2 -1.64 -11.69 -3.12
C ASP A 2 -1.13 -10.23 -3.05
N GLN A 3 -1.10 -9.60 -1.88
CA GLN A 3 -0.79 -8.18 -1.62
C GLN A 3 0.42 -7.64 -2.41
N ALA A 4 1.45 -8.48 -2.63
CA ALA A 4 2.64 -8.13 -3.40
C ALA A 4 2.40 -7.84 -4.89
N GLY A 5 1.34 -8.38 -5.49
CA GLY A 5 1.08 -8.24 -6.92
C GLY A 5 0.75 -6.81 -7.33
N ALA A 6 -0.12 -6.13 -6.58
CA ALA A 6 -0.57 -4.78 -6.91
C ALA A 6 0.53 -3.72 -6.69
N VAL A 7 1.33 -3.83 -5.62
CA VAL A 7 2.50 -2.97 -5.39
C VAL A 7 3.53 -3.12 -6.51
N VAL A 8 3.83 -4.36 -6.89
CA VAL A 8 4.77 -4.63 -7.99
C VAL A 8 4.25 -4.08 -9.32
N LEU A 9 2.94 -4.18 -9.57
CA LEU A 9 2.30 -3.63 -10.77
C LEU A 9 2.39 -2.09 -10.82
N GLU A 10 2.15 -1.42 -9.70
CA GLU A 10 2.29 0.03 -9.57
C GLU A 10 3.73 0.47 -9.86
N GLN A 11 4.72 -0.15 -9.19
CA GLN A 11 6.14 0.13 -9.41
C GLN A 11 6.60 -0.21 -10.85
N MET A 12 6.06 -1.26 -11.47
CA MET A 12 6.29 -1.58 -12.88
C MET A 12 5.75 -0.49 -13.81
N MET A 13 4.57 0.08 -13.54
CA MET A 13 4.03 1.22 -14.31
C MET A 13 4.82 2.51 -14.08
N ALA A 14 5.34 2.73 -12.88
CA ALA A 14 6.19 3.89 -12.59
C ALA A 14 7.52 3.80 -13.36
N SER A 15 8.13 2.61 -13.41
CA SER A 15 9.44 2.38 -14.03
C SER A 15 9.41 2.19 -15.56
N SER A 16 8.26 1.96 -16.18
CA SER A 16 8.13 1.72 -17.63
C SER A 16 8.27 2.98 -18.50
N SER A 17 8.97 4.03 -18.05
CA SER A 17 9.23 5.28 -18.80
C SER A 17 10.22 5.15 -19.97
N ASN A 18 10.47 3.92 -20.44
CA ASN A 18 11.45 3.65 -21.50
C ASN A 18 10.84 3.99 -22.88
N PRO A 19 11.45 4.89 -23.68
CA PRO A 19 10.83 5.47 -24.89
C PRO A 19 10.72 4.54 -26.10
N ASP A 20 10.97 3.23 -25.96
CA ASP A 20 10.74 2.27 -27.03
C ASP A 20 9.25 1.94 -27.11
N TYR A 21 8.57 2.55 -28.09
CA TYR A 21 7.14 2.40 -28.41
C TYR A 21 6.63 0.95 -28.46
N CYS A 22 7.47 -0.02 -28.84
CA CYS A 22 7.12 -1.44 -28.84
C CYS A 22 7.03 -2.02 -27.42
N SER A 23 7.86 -1.56 -26.49
CA SER A 23 7.87 -2.00 -25.09
C SER A 23 6.73 -1.38 -24.29
N GLU A 24 6.34 -0.15 -24.61
CA GLU A 24 5.21 0.55 -24.00
C GLU A 24 3.87 -0.11 -24.34
N ASN A 25 3.64 -0.47 -25.62
CA ASN A 25 2.42 -1.16 -26.03
C ASN A 25 2.27 -2.56 -25.40
N GLN A 26 3.38 -3.30 -25.25
CA GLN A 26 3.36 -4.61 -24.57
C GLN A 26 3.03 -4.44 -23.08
N THR A 27 3.63 -3.44 -22.44
CA THR A 27 3.35 -3.08 -21.05
C THR A 27 1.87 -2.73 -20.85
N LEU A 28 1.29 -1.86 -21.68
CA LEU A 28 -0.13 -1.49 -21.60
C LEU A 28 -1.07 -2.67 -21.86
N SER A 29 -0.72 -3.58 -22.77
CA SER A 29 -1.51 -4.80 -23.02
C SER A 29 -1.57 -5.71 -21.78
N PHE A 30 -0.45 -5.86 -21.07
CA PHE A 30 -0.40 -6.63 -19.82
C PHE A 30 -1.26 -5.99 -18.72
N PHE A 31 -1.23 -4.65 -18.59
CA PHE A 31 -2.10 -3.96 -17.64
C PHE A 31 -3.58 -4.07 -18.03
N SER A 32 -3.91 -4.04 -19.31
CA SER A 32 -5.28 -4.29 -19.78
C SER A 32 -5.77 -5.69 -19.39
N GLU A 33 -4.95 -6.73 -19.58
CA GLU A 33 -5.26 -8.11 -19.15
C GLU A 33 -5.41 -8.21 -17.62
N TYR A 34 -4.57 -7.50 -16.86
CA TYR A 34 -4.71 -7.40 -15.42
C TYR A 34 -6.07 -6.79 -15.02
N ILE A 35 -6.45 -5.66 -15.64
CA ILE A 35 -7.75 -5.00 -15.40
C ILE A 35 -8.91 -5.95 -15.70
N ASP A 36 -8.86 -6.70 -16.80
CA ASP A 36 -9.89 -7.69 -17.14
C ASP A 36 -9.99 -8.83 -16.11
N ALA A 37 -8.84 -9.31 -15.62
CA ALA A 37 -8.81 -10.28 -14.54
C ALA A 37 -9.42 -9.71 -13.25
N GLN A 38 -9.11 -8.46 -12.89
CA GLN A 38 -9.65 -7.83 -11.70
C GLN A 38 -11.15 -7.59 -11.77
N VAL A 39 -11.66 -7.13 -12.92
CA VAL A 39 -13.11 -7.00 -13.18
C VAL A 39 -13.81 -8.35 -12.98
N THR A 40 -13.19 -9.44 -13.43
CA THR A 40 -13.71 -10.79 -13.19
C THR A 40 -13.72 -11.12 -11.69
N LEU A 41 -12.60 -10.91 -11.00
CA LEU A 41 -12.42 -11.27 -9.59
C LEU A 41 -13.35 -10.50 -8.63
N GLN A 42 -13.62 -9.21 -8.87
CA GLN A 42 -14.56 -8.43 -8.04
C GLN A 42 -15.98 -9.04 -8.00
N ASN A 43 -16.34 -9.83 -9.01
CA ASN A 43 -17.64 -10.48 -9.12
C ASN A 43 -17.65 -11.94 -8.62
N VAL A 44 -16.50 -12.47 -8.18
CA VAL A 44 -16.39 -13.84 -7.69
C VAL A 44 -16.78 -13.92 -6.21
N THR A 45 -17.88 -14.63 -5.91
CA THR A 45 -18.27 -14.92 -4.53
C THR A 45 -17.19 -15.72 -3.81
N ASN A 46 -16.87 -15.31 -2.59
CA ASN A 46 -15.76 -15.85 -1.82
C ASN A 46 -16.07 -15.90 -0.31
N PRO A 47 -15.21 -16.54 0.51
CA PRO A 47 -15.43 -16.63 1.95
C PRO A 47 -15.53 -15.28 2.69
N SER A 48 -14.93 -14.20 2.17
CA SER A 48 -15.13 -12.84 2.71
C SER A 48 -16.48 -12.20 2.33
N SER A 49 -17.29 -12.83 1.47
CA SER A 49 -18.59 -12.31 1.04
C SER A 49 -19.67 -12.50 2.13
N THR A 50 -19.72 -11.61 3.11
CA THR A 50 -20.58 -11.69 4.31
C THR A 50 -21.98 -11.12 4.12
N GLY A 51 -22.42 -10.89 2.88
CA GLY A 51 -23.74 -10.33 2.56
C GLY A 51 -23.84 -8.80 2.66
N GLN A 52 -22.79 -8.13 3.17
CA GLN A 52 -22.61 -6.68 3.00
C GLN A 52 -22.16 -6.38 1.55
N PRO A 53 -22.59 -5.24 0.96
CA PRO A 53 -22.11 -4.82 -0.35
C PRO A 53 -20.58 -4.81 -0.38
N LEU A 54 -19.99 -5.35 -1.46
CA LEU A 54 -18.55 -5.35 -1.71
C LEU A 54 -17.68 -6.10 -0.67
N SER A 55 -18.26 -6.74 0.34
CA SER A 55 -17.51 -7.48 1.39
C SER A 55 -16.52 -8.51 0.84
N GLY A 56 -16.83 -9.10 -0.31
CA GLY A 56 -15.93 -10.04 -0.99
C GLY A 56 -14.64 -9.42 -1.54
N LEU A 57 -14.53 -8.10 -1.66
CA LEU A 57 -13.35 -7.44 -2.21
C LEU A 57 -12.12 -7.53 -1.30
N GLY A 58 -12.31 -7.80 -0.01
CA GLY A 58 -11.21 -8.07 0.92
C GLY A 58 -10.76 -9.53 0.95
N GLU A 59 -11.15 -10.38 -0.02
CA GLU A 59 -10.62 -11.74 -0.12
C GLU A 59 -9.15 -11.72 -0.54
N PRO A 60 -8.22 -12.23 0.27
CA PRO A 60 -6.79 -12.02 0.03
C PRO A 60 -6.22 -12.69 -1.22
N LYS A 61 -6.88 -13.76 -1.69
CA LYS A 61 -6.36 -14.55 -2.82
C LYS A 61 -7.39 -15.39 -3.53
N PHE A 62 -7.06 -15.69 -4.77
CA PHE A 62 -7.79 -16.56 -5.69
C PHE A 62 -6.82 -17.55 -6.35
N TYR A 63 -7.36 -18.64 -6.90
CA TYR A 63 -6.58 -19.55 -7.75
C TYR A 63 -6.20 -18.85 -9.07
N GLY A 64 -5.13 -19.34 -9.72
CA GLY A 64 -4.60 -18.75 -10.97
C GLY A 64 -5.55 -18.82 -12.18
N ASN A 65 -6.68 -19.53 -12.05
CA ASN A 65 -7.76 -19.59 -13.02
C ASN A 65 -8.96 -18.69 -12.65
N CYS A 66 -8.74 -17.69 -11.78
CA CYS A 66 -9.74 -16.75 -11.28
C CYS A 66 -10.91 -17.37 -10.51
N THR A 67 -10.71 -18.54 -9.88
CA THR A 67 -11.71 -19.13 -8.98
C THR A 67 -11.38 -18.94 -7.51
N THR A 68 -12.41 -19.00 -6.67
CA THR A 68 -12.35 -18.79 -5.23
C THR A 68 -11.44 -19.79 -4.52
N PHE A 69 -10.52 -19.30 -3.68
CA PHE A 69 -9.79 -20.12 -2.73
C PHE A 69 -10.65 -20.43 -1.50
N LEU A 70 -11.04 -21.69 -1.31
CA LEU A 70 -11.95 -22.10 -0.23
C LEU A 70 -11.25 -22.52 1.07
N GLY A 71 -9.92 -22.58 1.09
CA GLY A 71 -9.17 -23.00 2.27
C GLY A 71 -9.19 -21.98 3.41
N PRO A 72 -8.83 -22.37 4.65
CA PRO A 72 -8.63 -21.43 5.74
C PRO A 72 -7.51 -20.45 5.41
N TRP A 73 -7.72 -19.17 5.76
CA TRP A 73 -6.78 -18.08 5.51
C TRP A 73 -7.07 -16.92 6.47
N GLY A 74 -6.08 -16.06 6.72
CA GLY A 74 -6.27 -14.81 7.45
C GLY A 74 -6.98 -13.80 6.56
N ARG A 75 -8.31 -13.87 6.53
CA ARG A 75 -9.20 -13.02 5.74
C ARG A 75 -10.15 -12.25 6.67
N PRO A 76 -10.63 -11.05 6.27
CA PRO A 76 -10.25 -10.31 5.07
C PRO A 76 -8.85 -9.65 5.18
N GLN A 77 -8.31 -9.18 4.06
CA GLN A 77 -7.15 -8.27 4.00
C GLN A 77 -7.55 -7.03 3.19
N PRO A 78 -7.82 -5.89 3.85
CA PRO A 78 -8.51 -4.77 3.21
C PRO A 78 -7.58 -3.81 2.46
N ASP A 79 -6.27 -4.03 2.48
CA ASP A 79 -5.29 -3.26 1.70
C ASP A 79 -5.37 -3.57 0.20
N GLU A 80 -5.77 -4.78 -0.21
CA GLU A 80 -5.78 -5.17 -1.62
C GLU A 80 -6.68 -4.26 -2.50
N PRO A 81 -7.93 -3.93 -2.13
CA PRO A 81 -8.74 -2.98 -2.89
C PRO A 81 -8.08 -1.59 -3.02
N ALA A 82 -7.41 -1.10 -1.98
CA ALA A 82 -6.72 0.19 -2.05
C ALA A 82 -5.54 0.14 -3.04
N LEU A 83 -4.69 -0.90 -2.96
CA LEU A 83 -3.57 -1.08 -3.89
C LEU A 83 -4.05 -1.30 -5.33
N ARG A 84 -5.16 -2.01 -5.52
CA ARG A 84 -5.78 -2.22 -6.84
C ARG A 84 -6.35 -0.92 -7.41
N ALA A 85 -6.96 -0.07 -6.57
CA ALA A 85 -7.39 1.26 -6.97
C ALA A 85 -6.21 2.14 -7.41
N LEU A 86 -5.10 2.14 -6.66
CA LEU A 86 -3.87 2.87 -7.03
C LEU A 86 -3.30 2.42 -8.37
N ALA A 87 -3.17 1.11 -8.59
CA ALA A 87 -2.73 0.57 -9.87
C ALA A 87 -3.70 0.96 -11.01
N THR A 88 -5.01 0.93 -10.76
CA THR A 88 -6.02 1.32 -11.75
C THR A 88 -5.94 2.81 -12.11
N LEU A 89 -5.75 3.69 -11.12
CA LEU A 89 -5.55 5.13 -11.33
C LEU A 89 -4.29 5.39 -12.16
N LYS A 90 -3.18 4.70 -11.85
CA LYS A 90 -1.93 4.82 -12.62
C LYS A 90 -2.09 4.35 -14.06
N TYR A 91 -2.83 3.25 -14.27
CA TYR A 91 -3.15 2.78 -15.61
C TYR A 91 -3.99 3.81 -16.39
N ILE A 92 -5.01 4.40 -15.76
CA ILE A 92 -5.84 5.46 -16.36
C ILE A 92 -4.97 6.67 -16.76
N GLU A 93 -4.09 7.13 -15.87
CA GLU A 93 -3.17 8.24 -16.13
C GLU A 93 -2.31 7.97 -17.38
N ARG A 94 -1.73 6.76 -17.47
CA ARG A 94 -0.88 6.36 -18.60
C ARG A 94 -1.64 6.26 -19.92
N MET A 95 -2.94 5.96 -19.90
CA MET A 95 -3.75 5.84 -21.10
C MET A 95 -4.15 7.21 -21.71
N GLY A 96 -4.09 8.32 -20.96
CA GLY A 96 -4.25 9.70 -21.46
C GLY A 96 -5.66 10.14 -21.95
N ASP A 97 -6.60 9.19 -22.05
CA ASP A 97 -8.06 9.22 -22.34
C ASP A 97 -8.62 9.89 -23.63
N PRO A 98 -9.57 9.22 -24.33
CA PRO A 98 -10.98 9.67 -24.28
C PRO A 98 -12.08 8.56 -24.32
N SER A 99 -11.76 7.30 -24.02
CA SER A 99 -12.76 6.29 -23.65
C SER A 99 -12.20 5.30 -22.65
N ILE A 100 -11.97 5.72 -21.39
CA ILE A 100 -11.75 4.77 -20.30
C ILE A 100 -12.93 3.80 -20.37
N GLU A 101 -12.63 2.53 -20.61
CA GLU A 101 -13.68 1.54 -20.70
C GLU A 101 -14.50 1.58 -19.41
N ASN A 102 -15.83 1.58 -19.54
CA ASN A 102 -16.74 1.65 -18.42
C ASN A 102 -16.39 0.62 -17.32
N LYS A 103 -15.81 -0.53 -17.71
CA LYS A 103 -15.32 -1.57 -16.79
C LYS A 103 -14.19 -1.08 -15.86
N THR A 104 -13.26 -0.27 -16.34
CA THR A 104 -12.12 0.24 -15.55
C THR A 104 -12.58 1.25 -14.50
N ILE A 105 -13.52 2.14 -14.86
CA ILE A 105 -14.13 3.06 -13.90
C ILE A 105 -14.99 2.30 -12.87
N GLN A 106 -15.70 1.26 -13.30
CA GLN A 106 -16.47 0.41 -12.38
C GLN A 106 -15.57 -0.33 -11.40
N LEU A 107 -14.45 -0.89 -11.88
CA LEU A 107 -13.42 -1.51 -11.06
C LEU A 107 -12.92 -0.54 -9.98
N LEU A 108 -12.42 0.63 -10.42
CA LEU A 108 -11.91 1.68 -9.54
C LEU A 108 -12.95 2.12 -8.51
N ARG A 109 -14.20 2.34 -8.95
CA ARG A 109 -15.30 2.77 -8.08
C ARG A 109 -15.60 1.73 -7.01
N ALA A 110 -15.69 0.46 -7.37
CA ALA A 110 -16.01 -0.60 -6.42
C ALA A 110 -14.92 -0.77 -5.36
N ASP A 111 -13.65 -0.63 -5.76
CA ASP A 111 -12.54 -0.67 -4.81
C ASP A 111 -12.55 0.53 -3.85
N LEU A 112 -12.74 1.76 -4.36
CA LEU A 112 -12.79 2.94 -3.51
C LEU A 112 -14.05 2.98 -2.62
N ASP A 113 -15.18 2.45 -3.09
CA ASP A 113 -16.38 2.28 -2.27
C ASP A 113 -16.14 1.32 -1.12
N TYR A 114 -15.43 0.21 -1.36
CA TYR A 114 -15.01 -0.71 -0.30
C TYR A 114 -14.08 -0.03 0.71
N VAL A 115 -13.03 0.64 0.22
CA VAL A 115 -12.04 1.32 1.07
C VAL A 115 -12.69 2.41 1.92
N SER A 116 -13.60 3.21 1.34
CA SER A 116 -14.28 4.29 2.06
C SER A 116 -15.26 3.83 3.14
N ALA A 117 -15.76 2.59 3.02
CA ALA A 117 -16.71 1.99 3.95
C ALA A 117 -16.02 1.02 4.92
N PHE A 118 -14.71 0.80 4.78
CA PHE A 118 -13.97 -0.09 5.67
C PHE A 118 -13.90 0.53 7.06
N ASP A 119 -14.16 -0.29 8.07
CA ASP A 119 -14.28 0.20 9.43
C ASP A 119 -12.95 0.77 9.94
N LEU A 120 -12.98 2.05 10.30
CA LEU A 120 -11.88 2.79 10.90
C LEU A 120 -11.81 2.57 12.42
N TRP A 121 -12.82 1.94 13.01
CA TRP A 121 -12.99 1.72 14.44
C TRP A 121 -12.54 0.32 14.91
N GLU A 122 -11.72 -0.35 14.11
CA GLU A 122 -11.05 -1.62 14.45
C GLU A 122 -11.99 -2.78 14.87
N GLU A 123 -13.26 -2.79 14.44
CA GLU A 123 -14.17 -3.92 14.68
C GLU A 123 -13.71 -5.19 13.92
N VAL A 124 -12.84 -5.02 12.92
CA VAL A 124 -12.09 -6.08 12.23
C VAL A 124 -10.69 -6.19 12.84
N GLN A 125 -10.28 -7.40 13.23
CA GLN A 125 -9.04 -7.66 13.97
C GLN A 125 -7.80 -6.95 13.40
N GLY A 126 -7.40 -5.87 14.10
CA GLY A 126 -6.08 -5.27 14.02
C GLY A 126 -5.91 -4.17 12.98
N SER A 127 -5.25 -3.09 13.40
CA SER A 127 -4.82 -1.99 12.54
C SER A 127 -3.38 -2.17 12.05
N SER A 128 -3.14 -1.92 10.75
CA SER A 128 -1.81 -1.97 10.12
C SER A 128 -1.47 -0.67 9.41
N PHE A 129 -0.30 -0.10 9.71
CA PHE A 129 0.13 1.18 9.14
C PHE A 129 0.16 1.16 7.60
N PHE A 130 0.77 0.14 6.98
CA PHE A 130 0.76 -0.02 5.52
C PHE A 130 -0.64 -0.02 4.91
N THR A 131 -1.59 -0.71 5.54
CA THR A 131 -2.99 -0.73 5.10
C THR A 131 -3.61 0.66 5.20
N THR A 132 -3.45 1.33 6.33
CA THR A 132 -3.96 2.70 6.55
C THR A 132 -3.38 3.68 5.54
N ILE A 133 -2.07 3.64 5.28
CA ILE A 133 -1.42 4.52 4.29
C ILE A 133 -1.87 4.18 2.87
N SER A 134 -2.05 2.90 2.54
CA SER A 134 -2.62 2.47 1.25
C SER A 134 -4.02 3.04 1.04
N HIS A 135 -4.87 2.98 2.07
CA HIS A 135 -6.23 3.52 2.06
C HIS A 135 -6.22 5.03 1.86
N LEU A 136 -5.39 5.74 2.63
CA LEU A 136 -5.24 7.19 2.53
C LEU A 136 -4.87 7.60 1.11
N HIS A 137 -3.89 6.91 0.50
CA HIS A 137 -3.46 7.19 -0.86
C HIS A 137 -4.57 6.95 -1.89
N ALA A 138 -5.19 5.78 -1.83
CA ALA A 138 -6.23 5.40 -2.78
C ALA A 138 -7.41 6.38 -2.73
N LEU A 139 -7.88 6.72 -1.52
CA LEU A 139 -8.99 7.66 -1.33
C LEU A 139 -8.63 9.07 -1.78
N SER A 140 -7.41 9.54 -1.48
CA SER A 140 -6.95 10.86 -1.88
C SER A 140 -6.91 11.01 -3.41
N LEU A 141 -6.22 10.12 -4.12
CA LEU A 141 -6.14 10.19 -5.58
C LEU A 141 -7.49 9.89 -6.25
N GLY A 142 -8.26 8.97 -5.67
CA GLY A 142 -9.62 8.66 -6.11
C GLY A 142 -10.55 9.87 -6.02
N SER A 143 -10.46 10.65 -4.93
CA SER A 143 -11.22 11.89 -4.77
C SER A 143 -10.90 12.89 -5.87
N ASP A 144 -9.62 13.17 -6.10
CA ASP A 144 -9.18 14.09 -7.16
C ASP A 144 -9.64 13.61 -8.54
N PHE A 145 -9.50 12.32 -8.83
CA PHE A 145 -9.93 11.72 -10.09
C PHE A 145 -11.44 11.92 -10.33
N PHE A 146 -12.30 11.61 -9.35
CA PHE A 146 -13.74 11.76 -9.51
C PHE A 146 -14.19 13.23 -9.56
N ALA A 147 -13.50 14.13 -8.85
CA ALA A 147 -13.74 15.57 -8.94
C ALA A 147 -13.45 16.09 -10.36
N GLN A 148 -12.29 15.73 -10.92
CA GLN A 148 -11.90 16.11 -12.29
C GLN A 148 -12.84 15.53 -13.36
N ASN A 149 -13.48 14.40 -13.08
CA ASN A 149 -14.43 13.74 -13.98
C ASN A 149 -15.92 14.03 -13.67
N GLY A 150 -16.20 15.03 -12.83
CA GLY A 150 -17.55 15.57 -12.61
C GLY A 150 -18.44 14.82 -11.62
N ASP A 151 -17.93 13.81 -10.89
CA ASP A 151 -18.65 13.13 -9.79
C ASP A 151 -18.26 13.73 -8.43
N GLN A 152 -18.65 14.99 -8.22
CA GLN A 152 -18.29 15.77 -7.03
C GLN A 152 -18.75 15.12 -5.72
N LYS A 153 -19.95 14.53 -5.71
CA LYS A 153 -20.51 13.88 -4.51
C LYS A 153 -19.65 12.71 -4.05
N ARG A 154 -19.16 11.91 -5.00
CA ARG A 154 -18.27 10.78 -4.71
C ARG A 154 -16.90 11.27 -4.27
N ALA A 155 -16.36 12.29 -4.94
CA ALA A 155 -15.11 12.92 -4.54
C ALA A 155 -15.16 13.38 -3.08
N GLU A 156 -16.23 14.06 -2.66
CA GLU A 156 -16.44 14.49 -1.27
C GLU A 156 -16.53 13.31 -0.30
N THR A 157 -17.21 12.22 -0.68
CA THR A 157 -17.31 11.00 0.14
C THR A 157 -15.92 10.40 0.39
N TYR A 158 -15.10 10.27 -0.65
CA TYR A 158 -13.75 9.73 -0.52
C TYR A 158 -12.82 10.68 0.24
N MET A 159 -13.00 12.00 0.08
CA MET A 159 -12.25 12.98 0.85
C MET A 159 -12.52 12.87 2.35
N THR A 160 -13.79 12.80 2.75
CA THR A 160 -14.14 12.64 4.17
C THR A 160 -13.57 11.35 4.75
N ALA A 161 -13.60 10.25 4.00
CA ALA A 161 -12.96 9.01 4.44
C ALA A 161 -11.43 9.17 4.56
N ALA A 162 -10.79 9.82 3.58
CA ALA A 162 -9.34 10.07 3.60
C ALA A 162 -8.92 10.92 4.82
N GLU A 163 -9.67 11.96 5.17
CA GLU A 163 -9.41 12.80 6.35
C GLU A 163 -9.48 12.00 7.66
N GLN A 164 -10.44 11.07 7.77
CA GLN A 164 -10.56 10.21 8.94
C GLN A 164 -9.41 9.19 9.02
N VAL A 165 -9.06 8.57 7.89
CA VAL A 165 -7.90 7.67 7.78
C VAL A 165 -6.61 8.41 8.12
N TYR A 166 -6.45 9.65 7.65
CA TYR A 166 -5.28 10.49 7.94
C TYR A 166 -5.15 10.78 9.43
N CYS A 167 -6.24 11.15 10.10
CA CYS A 167 -6.26 11.36 11.55
C CYS A 167 -5.84 10.09 12.29
N PHE A 168 -6.42 8.93 11.92
CA PHE A 168 -6.05 7.66 12.51
C PHE A 168 -4.58 7.28 12.25
N ALA A 169 -4.06 7.59 11.06
CA ALA A 169 -2.66 7.32 10.71
C ALA A 169 -1.66 7.99 11.67
N GLN A 170 -2.02 9.11 12.29
CA GLN A 170 -1.18 9.79 13.27
C GLN A 170 -0.97 8.99 14.57
N GLU A 171 -1.94 8.15 14.94
CA GLU A 171 -1.89 7.35 16.18
C GLU A 171 -0.82 6.25 16.14
N TYR A 172 -0.36 5.86 14.93
CA TYR A 172 0.71 4.88 14.80
C TYR A 172 2.07 5.42 15.28
N TRP A 173 2.31 6.74 15.27
CA TRP A 173 3.61 7.29 15.65
C TRP A 173 3.74 7.43 17.17
N LEU A 174 4.70 6.73 17.78
CA LEU A 174 4.98 6.84 19.21
C LEU A 174 6.16 7.76 19.48
N GLU A 175 5.87 9.04 19.76
CA GLU A 175 6.86 10.11 19.95
C GLU A 175 7.98 9.76 20.93
N ASN A 176 7.64 9.09 22.05
CA ASN A 176 8.62 8.73 23.09
C ASN A 176 9.49 7.52 22.72
N GLU A 177 9.05 6.69 21.76
CA GLU A 177 9.75 5.48 21.34
C GLU A 177 10.57 5.70 20.06
N GLY A 178 10.30 6.79 19.33
CA GLY A 178 10.96 7.09 18.06
C GLY A 178 10.67 6.03 17.00
N ALA A 179 9.53 5.36 17.09
CA ALA A 179 9.13 4.30 16.17
C ALA A 179 7.61 4.29 16.05
N PHE A 180 7.11 3.63 15.00
CA PHE A 180 5.68 3.40 14.88
C PHE A 180 5.25 2.21 15.79
N ASN A 181 4.00 2.13 16.22
CA ASN A 181 3.38 0.94 16.83
C ASN A 181 2.32 0.34 15.92
N TRP A 182 2.59 -0.83 15.34
CA TRP A 182 1.92 -1.28 14.10
C TRP A 182 0.85 -2.32 14.34
N ASN A 183 0.55 -2.57 15.61
CA ASN A 183 -0.48 -3.49 16.07
C ASN A 183 -1.10 -2.90 17.33
N ILE A 184 -1.73 -1.74 17.17
CA ILE A 184 -2.72 -1.30 18.14
C ILE A 184 -3.73 -2.46 18.23
N GLU A 185 -3.84 -3.05 19.41
CA GLU A 185 -4.90 -3.99 19.81
C GLU A 185 -4.95 -5.45 19.29
N ASN A 186 -3.88 -6.02 18.71
CA ASN A 186 -3.94 -7.44 18.28
C ASN A 186 -3.68 -8.49 19.38
N GLY A 187 -3.36 -8.09 20.62
CA GLY A 187 -2.98 -9.03 21.68
C GLY A 187 -1.70 -9.85 21.37
N VAL A 188 -0.99 -9.50 20.29
CA VAL A 188 0.27 -10.10 19.87
C VAL A 188 1.41 -9.29 20.48
N ASN A 189 2.22 -9.94 21.31
CA ASN A 189 3.37 -9.30 21.96
C ASN A 189 4.57 -9.23 21.00
N ARG A 190 4.66 -8.14 20.22
CA ARG A 190 5.80 -7.79 19.37
C ARG A 190 6.30 -6.40 19.72
N SER A 191 7.56 -6.12 19.40
CA SER A 191 8.18 -4.80 19.59
C SER A 191 7.56 -3.68 18.76
N GLY A 192 6.77 -4.01 17.75
CA GLY A 192 6.27 -3.05 16.77
C GLY A 192 7.25 -2.80 15.62
N LEU A 193 8.55 -3.07 15.76
CA LEU A 193 9.55 -2.87 14.69
C LEU A 193 9.46 -3.96 13.61
N ASP A 194 9.01 -3.58 12.43
CA ASP A 194 8.75 -4.49 11.29
C ASP A 194 9.24 -3.81 9.97
N ALA A 195 8.98 -4.28 8.76
CA ALA A 195 9.32 -3.62 7.49
C ALA A 195 8.09 -2.98 6.81
N ASN A 196 6.88 -3.31 7.28
CA ASN A 196 5.62 -2.70 6.89
C ASN A 196 5.65 -1.16 6.87
N SER A 197 6.21 -0.49 7.88
CA SER A 197 6.29 0.98 7.88
C SER A 197 7.26 1.54 6.85
N ILE A 198 8.37 0.84 6.56
CA ILE A 198 9.29 1.19 5.47
C ILE A 198 8.57 1.02 4.12
N LEU A 199 7.89 -0.11 3.92
CA LEU A 199 7.12 -0.37 2.70
C LEU A 199 6.02 0.68 2.47
N ALA A 200 5.37 1.15 3.53
CA ALA A 200 4.36 2.18 3.45
C ALA A 200 4.91 3.51 2.89
N THR A 201 6.19 3.83 3.11
CA THR A 201 6.82 5.01 2.51
C THR A 201 6.94 4.93 0.99
N LEU A 202 6.99 3.73 0.42
CA LEU A 202 7.08 3.55 -1.03
C LEU A 202 5.76 3.86 -1.72
N LEU A 203 4.66 3.70 -0.99
CA LEU A 203 3.33 4.11 -1.43
C LEU A 203 3.14 5.63 -1.31
N SER A 204 4.18 6.42 -1.02
CA SER A 204 4.14 7.85 -0.64
C SER A 204 2.99 8.57 -1.36
N PRO A 205 1.88 8.82 -0.65
CA PRO A 205 0.64 9.33 -1.25
C PRO A 205 0.71 10.75 -1.82
N PHE A 206 1.87 11.37 -1.64
CA PHE A 206 2.05 12.81 -1.63
C PHE A 206 3.15 13.23 -2.59
N ASP A 207 3.28 12.50 -3.70
CA ASP A 207 3.69 13.14 -4.94
C ASP A 207 2.75 14.33 -5.19
N SER A 208 3.30 15.40 -5.74
CA SER A 208 2.69 16.69 -6.11
C SER A 208 1.37 16.63 -6.88
N THR A 209 0.85 15.46 -7.18
CA THR A 209 -0.37 15.20 -7.94
C THR A 209 -1.65 15.18 -7.09
N SER A 210 -1.56 14.91 -5.78
CA SER A 210 -2.73 15.00 -4.89
C SER A 210 -2.97 16.44 -4.45
N SER A 211 -4.15 16.98 -4.76
CA SER A 211 -4.53 18.36 -4.41
C SER A 211 -4.93 18.52 -2.95
N SER A 212 -5.32 17.41 -2.30
CA SER A 212 -6.02 17.45 -1.02
C SER A 212 -5.13 17.17 0.19
N PHE A 213 -3.97 16.53 -0.03
CA PHE A 213 -2.94 16.33 1.00
C PHE A 213 -1.59 16.79 0.47
N SER A 214 -1.48 18.06 0.12
CA SER A 214 -0.21 18.64 -0.30
C SER A 214 0.75 18.77 0.89
N PRO A 215 1.97 18.23 0.80
CA PRO A 215 2.95 18.37 1.87
C PRO A 215 3.34 19.84 2.09
N SER A 216 3.52 20.25 3.34
CA SER A 216 4.02 21.60 3.70
C SER A 216 5.47 21.85 3.24
N GLY A 217 6.19 20.77 2.95
CA GLY A 217 7.51 20.71 2.35
C GLY A 217 7.83 19.26 2.04
N PRO A 218 8.86 18.96 1.24
CA PRO A 218 8.98 17.63 0.67
C PRO A 218 9.40 16.54 1.69
N CYS A 219 9.74 16.95 2.92
CA CYS A 219 9.99 16.08 4.09
C CYS A 219 8.96 16.30 5.20
N ASP A 220 7.68 16.38 4.86
CA ASP A 220 6.58 16.53 5.81
C ASP A 220 6.35 15.26 6.65
N SER A 221 6.55 15.38 7.96
CA SER A 221 6.40 14.30 8.94
C SER A 221 4.95 13.96 9.26
N SER A 222 4.02 14.88 9.04
CA SER A 222 2.59 14.61 9.22
C SER A 222 2.06 13.68 8.13
N LEU A 223 2.69 13.72 6.96
CA LEU A 223 2.37 12.90 5.79
C LEU A 223 3.30 11.69 5.61
N PHE A 224 4.17 11.41 6.59
CA PHE A 224 5.06 10.23 6.56
C PHE A 224 5.90 10.13 5.27
N THR A 225 6.33 11.27 4.73
CA THR A 225 7.16 11.32 3.53
C THR A 225 8.51 10.64 3.75
N PRO A 226 9.15 10.05 2.72
CA PRO A 226 10.37 9.24 2.87
C PRO A 226 11.54 9.92 3.58
N CYS A 227 11.72 11.24 3.40
CA CYS A 227 12.77 12.04 4.05
C CYS A 227 12.35 12.71 5.36
N SER A 228 11.11 12.53 5.81
CA SER A 228 10.69 13.09 7.10
C SER A 228 11.48 12.49 8.26
N ASP A 229 11.64 13.26 9.33
CA ASP A 229 12.34 12.83 10.54
C ASP A 229 11.74 11.54 11.12
N ARG A 230 10.41 11.45 11.22
CA ARG A 230 9.69 10.27 11.69
C ARG A 230 10.05 9.02 10.88
N MET A 231 10.04 9.13 9.55
CA MET A 231 10.33 7.98 8.68
C MET A 231 11.81 7.58 8.71
N LEU A 232 12.73 8.53 8.84
CA LEU A 232 14.17 8.25 8.93
C LEU A 232 14.56 7.66 10.30
N VAL A 233 13.99 8.17 11.39
CA VAL A 233 14.21 7.60 12.74
C VAL A 233 13.63 6.19 12.81
N ASN A 234 12.42 5.98 12.28
CA ASN A 234 11.84 4.64 12.16
C ASN A 234 12.69 3.70 11.31
N HIS A 235 13.19 4.15 10.15
CA HIS A 235 14.08 3.35 9.29
C HIS A 235 15.27 2.81 10.10
N LYS A 236 15.95 3.71 10.83
CA LYS A 236 17.06 3.32 11.71
C LYS A 236 16.63 2.29 12.75
N ALA A 237 15.52 2.53 13.46
CA ALA A 237 15.04 1.63 14.52
C ALA A 237 14.73 0.22 13.97
N VAL A 238 14.08 0.15 12.81
CA VAL A 238 13.78 -1.11 12.12
C VAL A 238 15.07 -1.82 11.72
N VAL A 239 15.99 -1.15 11.02
CA VAL A 239 17.25 -1.76 10.57
C VAL A 239 18.09 -2.24 11.76
N ASP A 240 18.21 -1.43 12.81
CA ASP A 240 18.99 -1.80 13.99
C ASP A 240 18.40 -3.02 14.71
N SER A 241 17.09 -3.26 14.63
CA SER A 241 16.46 -4.46 15.19
C SER A 241 16.95 -5.78 14.58
N PHE A 242 17.53 -5.75 13.37
CA PHE A 242 18.08 -6.91 12.67
C PHE A 242 19.61 -7.04 12.83
N ARG A 243 20.31 -6.02 13.35
CA ARG A 243 21.76 -6.10 13.56
C ARG A 243 22.09 -7.21 14.56
N GLY A 244 22.96 -8.12 14.16
CA GLY A 244 23.33 -9.29 14.95
C GLY A 244 22.24 -10.38 15.06
N LEU A 245 21.07 -10.19 14.42
CA LEU A 245 20.01 -11.21 14.41
C LEU A 245 20.35 -12.36 13.45
N TYR A 246 20.87 -12.03 12.26
CA TYR A 246 21.21 -13.00 11.23
C TYR A 246 22.70 -13.31 11.23
N ALA A 247 23.04 -14.60 11.26
CA ALA A 247 24.43 -15.07 11.23
C ALA A 247 25.18 -14.73 9.91
N LEU A 248 24.46 -14.24 8.89
CA LEU A 248 25.00 -13.84 7.60
C LEU A 248 25.94 -12.62 7.68
N GLU A 249 25.75 -11.74 8.67
CA GLU A 249 26.28 -10.38 8.63
C GLU A 249 27.48 -10.13 9.55
N GLY A 250 27.85 -11.08 10.43
CA GLY A 250 28.91 -10.85 11.43
C GLY A 250 28.65 -9.62 12.32
N GLU A 251 29.69 -9.08 12.96
CA GLU A 251 29.59 -7.80 13.69
C GLU A 251 29.69 -6.63 12.70
N GLN A 252 28.57 -6.24 12.10
CA GLN A 252 28.51 -5.02 11.29
C GLN A 252 28.43 -3.77 12.17
N GLN A 253 29.26 -2.78 11.86
CA GLN A 253 29.24 -1.47 12.54
C GLN A 253 28.01 -0.65 12.13
N ASP A 254 27.62 0.26 13.02
CA ASP A 254 26.66 1.32 12.73
C ASP A 254 27.02 2.05 11.43
N GLY A 255 26.01 2.36 10.61
CA GLY A 255 26.18 3.00 9.31
C GLY A 255 26.47 2.06 8.14
N SER A 256 26.69 0.76 8.39
CA SER A 256 26.76 -0.25 7.32
C SER A 256 25.38 -0.80 6.99
N ALA A 257 25.10 -1.03 5.69
CA ALA A 257 23.86 -1.65 5.24
C ALA A 257 23.85 -3.16 5.56
N ILE A 258 22.70 -3.67 5.98
CA ILE A 258 22.48 -5.09 6.30
C ILE A 258 21.24 -5.62 5.58
N ALA A 259 21.16 -6.93 5.42
CA ALA A 259 19.90 -7.56 5.05
C ALA A 259 18.88 -7.48 6.20
N ILE A 260 17.64 -7.09 5.89
CA ILE A 260 16.54 -7.02 6.87
C ILE A 260 15.42 -8.00 6.50
N GLY A 261 14.66 -8.44 7.51
CA GLY A 261 13.51 -9.34 7.35
C GLY A 261 12.18 -8.60 7.39
N ARG A 262 11.11 -9.32 7.77
CA ARG A 262 9.78 -8.72 8.01
C ARG A 262 9.73 -8.03 9.36
N TYR A 263 10.06 -8.73 10.43
CA TYR A 263 10.15 -8.21 11.79
C TYR A 263 11.04 -9.14 12.62
N ARG A 264 11.61 -8.63 13.72
CA ARG A 264 12.62 -9.38 14.48
C ARG A 264 12.09 -10.66 15.13
N GLU A 265 10.80 -10.70 15.47
CA GLU A 265 10.12 -11.85 16.10
C GLU A 265 9.59 -12.86 15.07
N ASP A 266 9.95 -12.72 13.79
CA ASP A 266 9.46 -13.60 12.73
C ASP A 266 9.94 -15.04 12.92
N VAL A 267 9.00 -15.98 12.80
CA VAL A 267 9.24 -17.44 12.89
C VAL A 267 8.87 -18.18 11.61
N TYR A 268 8.36 -17.48 10.60
CA TYR A 268 8.03 -18.09 9.30
C TYR A 268 9.32 -18.56 8.62
N TYR A 269 9.42 -19.87 8.40
CA TYR A 269 10.66 -20.53 7.98
C TYR A 269 11.87 -20.15 8.85
N SER A 270 11.67 -20.02 10.17
CA SER A 270 12.68 -19.62 11.16
C SER A 270 13.09 -18.14 11.14
N GLY A 271 12.39 -17.28 10.37
CA GLY A 271 12.67 -15.85 10.33
C GLY A 271 13.97 -15.54 9.57
N ASN A 272 13.84 -15.03 8.35
CA ASN A 272 14.98 -14.78 7.47
C ASN A 272 14.94 -13.34 6.95
N PRO A 273 16.06 -12.82 6.40
CA PRO A 273 16.01 -11.63 5.57
C PRO A 273 15.11 -11.84 4.34
N TRP A 274 14.47 -10.77 3.89
CA TRP A 274 13.66 -10.77 2.67
C TRP A 274 14.26 -9.78 1.67
N TYR A 275 14.36 -10.21 0.40
CA TYR A 275 14.86 -9.34 -0.66
C TYR A 275 14.05 -8.05 -0.76
N LEU A 276 12.72 -8.15 -0.75
CA LEU A 276 11.83 -6.99 -0.90
C LEU A 276 12.01 -5.97 0.23
N THR A 277 12.21 -6.41 1.48
CA THR A 277 12.34 -5.49 2.61
C THR A 277 13.71 -4.82 2.63
N THR A 278 14.75 -5.56 2.25
CA THR A 278 16.10 -5.01 2.06
C THR A 278 16.13 -3.98 0.92
N LEU A 279 15.43 -4.24 -0.19
CA LEU A 279 15.30 -3.30 -1.29
C LEU A 279 14.47 -2.07 -0.90
N ALA A 280 13.35 -2.26 -0.20
CA ALA A 280 12.51 -1.18 0.29
C ALA A 280 13.26 -0.22 1.22
N ALA A 281 14.10 -0.75 2.11
CA ALA A 281 14.95 0.07 2.97
C ALA A 281 15.95 0.92 2.17
N ALA A 282 16.47 0.42 1.05
CA ALA A 282 17.30 1.22 0.15
C ALA A 282 16.47 2.25 -0.63
N GLU A 283 15.29 1.85 -1.14
CA GLU A 283 14.41 2.70 -1.93
C GLU A 283 13.90 3.92 -1.14
N GLN A 284 13.52 3.75 0.13
CA GLN A 284 13.17 4.88 1.00
C GLN A 284 14.31 5.92 1.07
N LEU A 285 15.57 5.47 1.18
CA LEU A 285 16.72 6.37 1.22
C LEU A 285 16.98 7.04 -0.13
N TYR A 286 16.75 6.34 -1.25
CA TYR A 286 16.84 6.95 -2.58
C TYR A 286 15.76 8.02 -2.79
N LEU A 287 14.52 7.77 -2.35
CA LEU A 287 13.43 8.76 -2.41
C LEU A 287 13.76 9.99 -1.53
N ALA A 288 14.33 9.76 -0.36
CA ALA A 288 14.78 10.84 0.51
C ALA A 288 15.90 11.67 -0.15
N LEU A 289 16.88 11.01 -0.77
CA LEU A 289 17.98 11.67 -1.49
C LEU A 289 17.51 12.42 -2.74
N SER A 290 16.50 11.91 -3.48
CA SER A 290 15.97 12.62 -4.64
C SER A 290 15.23 13.91 -4.28
N THR A 291 14.88 14.06 -3.00
CA THR A 291 14.16 15.21 -2.45
C THR A 291 15.10 16.34 -2.00
N TRP A 292 16.31 16.00 -1.53
CA TRP A 292 17.33 16.93 -1.03
C TRP A 292 18.24 17.47 -2.13
#